data_AF-A0A645CKT8-F1
#
_entry.id   AF-A0A645CKT8-F1
#
_cell.length_a   1.000
_cell.length_b   1.000
_cell.length_c   1.000
_cell.angle_alpha   90.00
_cell.angle_beta   90.00
_cell.angle_gamma   90.00
#
_symmetry.space_group_name_H-M   'P 1'
#
loop_
_entity.id
_entity.type
_entity.pdbx_description
1 polymer ?
#
loop_
_entity_poly.entity_id
_entity_poly.type
_entity_poly.pdbx_seq_one_letter_code
_entity_poly.pdbx_strand_id
1 'polypeptide(L)'
;MGPLLGDRLTQPVFNGFIWRFLFSREILRNAHITFEGAYLEDELFLMEYFCHAQKLAVTDQPLYRYFHNPSSATHKYMPDFMQVFGRFMERKEALVKRHGLESLRPQWRENSNWAGLLIAIGNEYARGNEKPIRQKQKAVQALCERPEMARAIETLTPEGVSSNKHLVVKLVKGKHFFTLTQMYRLKNGI
;
A
#
# COMPACT_ATOMS: atom_id res chain seq x y z
N MET A 1 5.03 -20.39 2.57
CA MET A 1 4.77 -18.97 2.82
C MET A 1 5.10 -18.23 1.53
N GLY A 2 4.13 -17.62 0.86
CA GLY A 2 4.37 -16.92 -0.42
C GLY A 2 5.09 -15.58 -0.22
N PRO A 3 5.65 -14.96 -1.27
CA PRO A 3 6.55 -13.79 -1.17
C PRO A 3 5.84 -12.45 -0.89
N LEU A 4 4.99 -12.37 0.14
CA LEU A 4 4.38 -11.10 0.60
C LEU A 4 3.51 -10.40 -0.46
N LEU A 5 2.91 -11.19 -1.35
CA LEU A 5 2.26 -10.74 -2.57
C LEU A 5 0.92 -9.99 -2.33
N GLY A 6 0.19 -10.30 -1.25
CA GLY A 6 -1.13 -9.72 -0.95
C GLY A 6 -1.34 -9.35 0.51
N ASP A 7 -0.28 -9.25 1.31
CA ASP A 7 -0.40 -9.23 2.76
C ASP A 7 -0.41 -7.79 3.35
N ARG A 8 -0.53 -6.74 2.51
CA ARG A 8 -0.41 -5.33 2.95
C ARG A 8 -1.58 -4.85 3.82
N LEU A 9 -2.74 -5.46 3.66
CA LEU A 9 -3.96 -5.09 4.40
C LEU A 9 -4.02 -5.73 5.80
N THR A 10 -3.38 -6.88 5.99
CA THR A 10 -3.34 -7.63 7.24
C THR A 10 -2.34 -7.01 8.22
N GLN A 11 -2.71 -6.89 9.50
CA GLN A 11 -1.81 -6.46 10.57
C GLN A 11 -1.28 -7.67 11.36
N PRO A 12 0.01 -7.68 11.76
CA PRO A 12 1.05 -6.67 11.47
C PRO A 12 1.61 -6.79 10.05
N VAL A 13 1.95 -5.64 9.43
CA VAL A 13 2.53 -5.62 8.07
C VAL A 13 3.95 -6.21 8.09
N PHE A 14 4.17 -7.28 7.33
CA PHE A 14 5.49 -7.92 7.25
C PHE A 14 6.46 -7.21 6.27
N ASN A 15 5.95 -6.50 5.27
CA ASN A 15 6.72 -5.78 4.24
C ASN A 15 6.71 -4.24 4.39
N GLY A 16 6.39 -3.71 5.57
CA GLY A 16 6.16 -2.27 5.74
C GLY A 16 7.42 -1.41 5.92
N PHE A 17 8.57 -2.02 6.23
CA PHE A 17 9.81 -1.30 6.55
C PHE A 17 11.02 -2.16 6.19
N ILE A 18 11.77 -1.79 5.15
CA ILE A 18 12.98 -2.54 4.72
C ILE A 18 14.10 -2.51 5.75
N TRP A 19 14.20 -1.44 6.54
CA TRP A 19 15.36 -1.18 7.40
C TRP A 19 15.51 -2.13 8.58
N ARG A 20 14.48 -2.92 8.87
CA ARG A 20 14.52 -3.94 9.93
C ARG A 20 15.11 -5.28 9.47
N PHE A 21 15.47 -5.40 8.19
CA PHE A 21 16.02 -6.62 7.62
C PHE A 21 17.53 -6.50 7.40
N LEU A 22 18.22 -7.64 7.52
CA LEU A 22 19.58 -7.80 7.05
C LEU A 22 19.53 -8.64 5.77
N PHE A 23 20.22 -8.17 4.72
CA PHE A 23 20.17 -8.76 3.39
C PHE A 23 21.51 -9.40 3.03
N SER A 24 21.44 -10.55 2.34
CA SER A 24 22.62 -11.13 1.71
C SER A 24 23.03 -10.28 0.51
N ARG A 25 24.24 -9.73 0.57
CA ARG A 25 24.84 -8.98 -0.54
C ARG A 25 24.93 -9.83 -1.81
N GLU A 26 25.19 -11.12 -1.68
CA GLU A 26 25.30 -12.04 -2.81
C GLU A 26 23.98 -12.13 -3.58
N ILE A 27 22.86 -12.31 -2.86
CA ILE A 27 21.52 -12.34 -3.47
C ILE A 27 21.24 -11.04 -4.21
N LEU A 28 21.48 -9.89 -3.56
CA LEU A 28 21.23 -8.58 -4.14
C LEU A 28 22.01 -8.37 -5.45
N ARG A 29 23.29 -8.77 -5.48
CA ARG A 29 24.14 -8.62 -6.67
C ARG A 29 23.74 -9.58 -7.79
N ASN A 30 23.52 -10.86 -7.48
CA ASN A 30 23.22 -11.86 -8.49
C ASN A 30 21.86 -11.61 -9.15
N ALA A 31 20.86 -11.21 -8.37
CA ALA A 31 19.53 -10.88 -8.86
C ALA A 31 19.37 -9.43 -9.34
N HIS A 32 20.42 -8.60 -9.24
CA HIS A 32 20.41 -7.19 -9.65
C HIS A 32 19.27 -6.37 -9.01
N ILE A 33 18.97 -6.65 -7.75
CA ILE A 33 17.86 -6.01 -7.03
C ILE A 33 18.25 -4.59 -6.65
N THR A 34 17.45 -3.62 -7.09
CA THR A 34 17.67 -2.19 -6.84
C THR A 34 16.38 -1.49 -6.45
N PHE A 35 16.51 -0.38 -5.71
CA PHE A 35 15.37 0.49 -5.43
C PHE A 35 15.03 1.32 -6.67
N GLU A 36 13.74 1.49 -6.91
CA GLU A 36 13.23 2.39 -7.94
C GLU A 36 11.91 2.96 -7.45
N GLY A 37 11.74 4.28 -7.55
CA GLY A 37 10.61 5.01 -6.99
C GLY A 37 10.87 5.52 -5.57
N ALA A 38 9.96 6.35 -5.07
CA ALA A 38 10.04 7.00 -3.77
C ALA A 38 8.84 6.67 -2.85
N TYR A 39 7.96 5.79 -3.31
CA TYR A 39 6.81 5.34 -2.53
C TYR A 39 6.41 3.90 -2.91
N LEU A 40 6.21 3.06 -1.89
CA LEU A 40 5.90 1.61 -2.02
C LEU A 40 7.04 0.75 -2.60
N GLU A 41 8.19 1.35 -2.89
CA GLU A 41 9.42 0.71 -3.39
C GLU A 41 9.91 -0.40 -2.45
N ASP A 42 9.77 -0.20 -1.14
CA ASP A 42 10.10 -1.16 -0.10
C ASP A 42 9.41 -2.51 -0.30
N GLU A 43 8.13 -2.49 -0.71
CA GLU A 43 7.37 -3.72 -0.92
C GLU A 43 7.89 -4.50 -2.13
N LEU A 44 8.17 -3.80 -3.25
CA LEU A 44 8.71 -4.45 -4.45
C LEU A 44 10.09 -5.04 -4.18
N PHE A 45 10.94 -4.30 -3.48
CA PHE A 45 12.27 -4.76 -3.09
C PHE A 45 12.18 -6.04 -2.24
N LEU A 46 11.35 -6.04 -1.20
CA LEU A 46 11.19 -7.21 -0.33
C LEU A 46 10.58 -8.39 -1.07
N MET A 47 9.56 -8.14 -1.91
CA MET A 47 8.92 -9.18 -2.72
C MET A 47 9.94 -9.85 -3.65
N GLU A 48 10.71 -9.07 -4.41
CA GLU A 48 11.75 -9.58 -5.31
C GLU A 48 12.85 -10.31 -4.53
N TYR A 49 13.33 -9.75 -3.40
CA TYR A 49 14.32 -10.41 -2.56
C TYR A 49 13.83 -11.77 -2.05
N PHE A 50 12.58 -11.88 -1.61
CA PHE A 50 12.01 -13.15 -1.14
C PHE A 50 11.75 -14.16 -2.25
N CYS A 51 11.73 -13.75 -3.52
CA CYS A 51 11.74 -14.69 -4.64
C CYS A 51 13.11 -15.40 -4.81
N HIS A 52 14.18 -14.82 -4.27
CA HIS A 52 15.54 -15.39 -4.36
C HIS A 52 16.06 -15.96 -3.03
N ALA A 53 15.51 -15.52 -1.90
CA ALA A 53 15.92 -15.99 -0.58
C ALA A 53 15.36 -17.39 -0.27
N GLN A 54 16.23 -18.32 0.14
CA GLN A 54 15.83 -19.68 0.54
C GLN A 54 15.56 -19.84 2.03
N LYS A 55 16.10 -18.93 2.85
CA LYS A 55 16.03 -18.97 4.31
C LYS A 55 15.73 -17.58 4.86
N LEU A 56 14.90 -17.54 5.89
CA LEU A 56 14.58 -16.34 6.65
C LEU A 56 14.74 -16.67 8.13
N ALA A 57 15.64 -15.97 8.81
CA ALA A 57 15.78 -16.02 10.26
C ALA A 57 15.06 -14.80 10.87
N VAL A 58 14.30 -15.03 11.93
CA VAL A 58 13.51 -13.99 12.62
C VAL A 58 13.88 -14.03 14.10
N THR A 59 14.05 -12.85 14.69
CA THR A 59 14.22 -12.68 16.14
C THR A 59 13.16 -11.72 16.66
N ASP A 60 12.72 -11.95 17.90
CA ASP A 60 11.85 -11.07 18.68
C ASP A 60 12.64 -9.94 19.38
N GLN A 61 13.98 -9.98 19.35
CA GLN A 61 14.82 -8.93 19.91
C GLN A 61 14.77 -7.66 19.03
N PRO A 62 14.51 -6.48 19.61
CA PRO A 62 14.45 -5.23 18.87
C PRO A 62 15.87 -4.75 18.53
N LEU A 63 16.41 -5.23 17.41
CA LEU A 63 17.77 -4.91 16.96
C LEU A 63 17.86 -3.60 16.16
N TYR A 64 16.72 -3.02 15.78
CA TYR A 64 16.66 -1.77 15.01
C TYR A 64 15.78 -0.74 15.72
N ARG A 65 16.30 0.47 15.90
CA ARG A 65 15.56 1.62 16.45
C ARG A 65 15.10 2.51 15.30
N TYR A 66 13.80 2.51 15.04
CA TYR A 66 13.22 3.34 13.99
C TYR A 66 13.18 4.82 14.42
N PHE A 67 13.81 5.69 13.64
CA PHE A 67 13.74 7.13 13.87
C PHE A 67 12.48 7.71 13.20
N HIS A 68 11.57 8.23 14.02
CA HIS A 68 10.38 8.92 13.52
C HIS A 68 10.74 10.33 13.03
N ASN A 69 10.85 10.49 11.72
CA ASN A 69 11.02 11.80 11.10
C ASN A 69 9.64 12.48 10.88
N PRO A 70 9.33 13.61 11.55
CA PRO A 70 8.07 14.34 11.36
C PRO A 70 7.88 14.87 9.93
N SER A 71 8.97 15.06 9.19
CA SER A 71 8.96 15.56 7.80
C SER A 71 8.85 14.45 6.75
N SER A 72 8.60 13.19 7.17
CA SER A 72 8.46 12.03 6.27
C SER A 72 7.41 12.26 5.18
N ALA A 73 7.70 11.75 3.98
CA ALA A 73 6.84 11.85 2.80
C ALA A 73 5.43 11.30 3.04
N THR A 74 5.27 10.34 3.95
CA THR A 74 3.97 9.72 4.29
C THR A 74 2.98 10.65 4.98
N HIS A 75 3.41 11.84 5.43
CA HIS A 75 2.56 12.82 6.14
C HIS A 75 2.12 14.01 5.28
N LYS A 76 2.61 14.10 4.04
CA LYS A 76 2.33 15.21 3.13
C LYS A 76 1.39 14.77 2.01
N TYR A 77 0.59 15.70 1.51
CA TYR A 77 -0.15 15.49 0.29
C TYR A 77 0.78 15.26 -0.90
N MET A 78 0.55 14.18 -1.64
CA MET A 78 1.26 13.79 -2.86
C MET A 78 0.29 13.90 -4.05
N PRO A 79 0.35 14.97 -4.87
CA PRO A 79 -0.60 15.20 -5.95
C PRO A 79 -0.52 14.14 -7.07
N ASP A 80 0.65 13.57 -7.27
CA ASP A 80 0.98 12.56 -8.29
C ASP A 80 0.86 11.12 -7.76
N PHE A 81 0.27 10.91 -6.57
CA PHE A 81 0.18 9.58 -5.93
C PHE A 81 -0.39 8.50 -6.86
N MET A 82 -1.42 8.80 -7.65
CA MET A 82 -2.02 7.81 -8.55
C MET A 82 -1.11 7.42 -9.72
N GLN A 83 -0.21 8.30 -10.15
CA GLN A 83 0.81 7.98 -11.14
C GLN A 83 1.87 7.06 -10.52
N VAL A 84 2.35 7.40 -9.32
CA VAL A 84 3.31 6.58 -8.56
C VAL A 84 2.73 5.20 -8.27
N PHE A 85 1.47 5.12 -7.85
CA PHE A 85 0.78 3.86 -7.61
C PHE A 85 0.60 3.02 -8.88
N GLY A 86 0.29 3.65 -10.02
CA GLY A 86 0.22 2.96 -11.31
C GLY A 86 1.56 2.31 -11.68
N ARG A 87 2.65 3.06 -11.57
CA ARG A 87 4.02 2.54 -11.80
C ARG A 87 4.37 1.39 -10.84
N PHE A 88 3.96 1.49 -9.58
CA PHE A 88 4.11 0.41 -8.61
C PHE A 88 3.37 -0.86 -9.06
N MET A 89 2.11 -0.75 -9.50
CA MET A 89 1.32 -1.89 -9.96
C MET A 89 1.93 -2.54 -11.20
N GLU A 90 2.36 -1.75 -12.20
CA GLU A 90 3.03 -2.27 -13.41
C GLU A 90 4.25 -3.12 -13.06
N ARG A 91 5.09 -2.64 -12.14
CA ARG A 91 6.29 -3.36 -11.70
C ARG A 91 5.95 -4.59 -10.88
N LYS A 92 4.94 -4.50 -10.01
CA LYS A 92 4.46 -5.64 -9.24
C LYS A 92 3.96 -6.75 -10.17
N GLU A 93 3.16 -6.41 -11.17
CA GLU A 93 2.69 -7.34 -12.21
C GLU A 93 3.85 -7.98 -12.98
N ALA A 94 4.85 -7.20 -13.36
CA ALA A 94 6.04 -7.71 -14.03
C ALA A 94 6.81 -8.73 -13.17
N LEU A 95 6.97 -8.46 -11.87
CA LEU A 95 7.60 -9.40 -10.92
C LEU A 95 6.77 -10.67 -10.73
N VAL A 96 5.45 -10.54 -10.57
CA VAL A 96 4.54 -11.69 -10.46
C VAL A 96 4.66 -12.59 -11.69
N LYS A 97 4.67 -12.01 -12.89
CA LYS A 97 4.84 -12.76 -14.14
C LYS A 97 6.22 -13.42 -14.23
N ARG A 98 7.29 -12.68 -13.92
CA ARG A 98 8.68 -13.16 -13.99
C ARG A 98 8.90 -14.38 -13.09
N HIS A 99 8.33 -14.38 -11.89
CA HIS A 99 8.53 -15.42 -10.89
C HIS A 99 7.36 -16.42 -10.78
N GLY A 100 6.35 -16.32 -11.64
CA GLY A 100 5.21 -17.24 -11.65
C GLY A 100 4.38 -17.23 -10.37
N LEU A 101 4.18 -16.06 -9.76
CA LEU A 101 3.61 -15.94 -8.40
C LEU A 101 2.08 -15.91 -8.36
N GLU A 102 1.41 -15.83 -9.51
CA GLU A 102 -0.04 -15.61 -9.64
C GLU A 102 -0.86 -16.65 -8.84
N SER A 103 -0.46 -17.92 -8.92
CA SER A 103 -1.16 -19.03 -8.25
C SER A 103 -0.95 -19.05 -6.73
N LEU A 104 0.07 -18.37 -6.21
CA LEU A 104 0.41 -18.38 -4.78
C LEU A 104 -0.58 -17.56 -3.95
N ARG A 105 -1.16 -16.51 -4.55
CA ARG A 105 -2.14 -15.62 -3.92
C ARG A 105 -3.18 -15.17 -4.96
N PRO A 106 -4.29 -15.90 -5.09
CA PRO A 106 -5.44 -15.42 -5.85
C PRO A 106 -5.87 -14.02 -5.39
N GLN A 107 -6.32 -13.19 -6.32
CA GLN A 107 -6.79 -11.82 -6.06
C GLN A 107 -5.74 -10.86 -5.46
N TRP A 108 -4.45 -11.14 -5.62
CA TRP A 108 -3.39 -10.26 -5.13
C TRP A 108 -3.47 -8.84 -5.75
N ARG A 109 -3.94 -8.74 -7.00
CA ARG A 109 -4.11 -7.48 -7.73
C ARG A 109 -5.19 -6.64 -7.07
N GLU A 110 -6.36 -7.23 -6.80
CA GLU A 110 -7.46 -6.58 -6.11
C GLU A 110 -7.10 -6.19 -4.67
N ASN A 111 -6.33 -7.03 -3.97
CA ASN A 111 -5.80 -6.68 -2.64
C ASN A 111 -4.86 -5.47 -2.71
N SER A 112 -3.95 -5.45 -3.69
CA SER A 112 -3.00 -4.34 -3.89
C SER A 112 -3.73 -3.04 -4.26
N ASN A 113 -4.74 -3.13 -5.12
CA ASN A 113 -5.60 -2.01 -5.48
C ASN A 113 -6.39 -1.48 -4.27
N TRP A 114 -6.92 -2.36 -3.42
CA TRP A 114 -7.55 -1.93 -2.15
C TRP A 114 -6.56 -1.20 -1.24
N ALA A 115 -5.34 -1.70 -1.08
CA ALA A 115 -4.31 -1.04 -0.28
C ALA A 115 -3.94 0.33 -0.86
N GLY A 116 -3.77 0.41 -2.18
CA GLY A 116 -3.55 1.66 -2.91
C GLY A 116 -4.69 2.66 -2.74
N LEU A 117 -5.94 2.21 -2.83
CA LEU A 117 -7.13 3.03 -2.66
C LEU A 117 -7.21 3.63 -1.26
N LEU A 118 -6.96 2.83 -0.21
CA LEU A 118 -6.97 3.33 1.17
C LEU A 118 -5.90 4.41 1.39
N ILE A 119 -4.73 4.25 0.77
CA ILE A 119 -3.68 5.27 0.79
C ILE A 119 -4.12 6.51 0.00
N ALA A 120 -4.68 6.35 -1.20
CA ALA A 120 -5.15 7.45 -2.04
C ALA A 120 -6.21 8.30 -1.33
N ILE A 121 -7.15 7.66 -0.64
CA ILE A 121 -8.18 8.34 0.17
C ILE A 121 -7.52 9.11 1.31
N GLY A 122 -6.59 8.49 2.04
CA GLY A 122 -5.85 9.17 3.11
C GLY A 122 -5.06 10.37 2.60
N ASN A 123 -4.42 10.22 1.44
CA ASN A 123 -3.67 11.26 0.74
C ASN A 123 -4.57 12.44 0.33
N GLU A 124 -5.76 12.18 -0.23
CA GLU A 124 -6.67 13.24 -0.65
C GLU A 124 -7.14 14.12 0.53
N TYR A 125 -7.20 13.57 1.74
CA TYR A 125 -7.50 14.32 2.96
C TYR A 125 -6.26 14.76 3.76
N ALA A 126 -5.05 14.54 3.23
CA ALA A 126 -3.82 14.92 3.92
C ALA A 126 -3.69 16.44 4.06
N ARG A 127 -2.94 16.86 5.08
CA ARG A 127 -2.57 18.26 5.28
C ARG A 127 -1.72 18.73 4.10
N GLY A 128 -2.02 19.92 3.57
CA GLY A 128 -1.37 20.47 2.37
C GLY A 128 -2.15 20.24 1.07
N ASN A 129 -3.19 19.41 1.05
CA ASN A 129 -4.13 19.43 -0.07
C ASN A 129 -5.08 20.63 0.08
N GLU A 130 -4.89 21.65 -0.76
CA GLU A 130 -5.64 22.92 -0.74
C GLU A 130 -7.03 22.84 -1.38
N LYS A 131 -7.39 21.69 -1.96
CA LYS A 131 -8.71 21.51 -2.57
C LYS A 131 -9.82 21.74 -1.52
N PRO A 132 -10.91 22.44 -1.89
CA PRO A 132 -12.11 22.51 -1.08
C PRO A 132 -12.64 21.12 -0.72
N ILE A 133 -13.24 20.98 0.46
CA ILE A 133 -13.70 19.67 0.97
C ILE A 133 -14.65 18.93 0.02
N ARG A 134 -15.52 19.67 -0.69
CA ARG A 134 -16.41 19.10 -1.72
C ARG A 134 -15.65 18.55 -2.93
N GLN A 135 -14.54 19.19 -3.32
CA GLN A 135 -13.69 18.70 -4.40
C GLN A 135 -12.91 17.46 -3.96
N LYS A 136 -12.44 17.40 -2.71
CA LYS A 136 -11.83 16.19 -2.12
C LYS A 136 -12.80 15.00 -2.13
N GLN A 137 -14.06 15.23 -1.74
CA GLN A 137 -15.11 14.20 -1.81
C GLN A 137 -15.31 13.69 -3.25
N LYS A 138 -15.43 14.60 -4.23
CA LYS A 138 -15.56 14.23 -5.65
C LYS A 138 -14.33 13.46 -6.15
N ALA A 139 -13.13 13.86 -5.75
CA ALA A 139 -11.90 13.16 -6.09
C ALA A 139 -11.88 11.74 -5.52
N VAL A 140 -12.28 11.54 -4.26
CA VAL A 140 -12.40 10.22 -3.65
C VAL A 140 -13.43 9.34 -4.35
N GLN A 141 -14.58 9.90 -4.74
CA GLN A 141 -15.55 9.19 -5.54
C GLN A 141 -14.95 8.74 -6.88
N ALA A 142 -14.30 9.65 -7.61
CA ALA A 142 -13.64 9.35 -8.87
C ALA A 142 -12.52 8.31 -8.72
N LEU A 143 -11.78 8.29 -7.60
CA LEU A 143 -10.80 7.26 -7.28
C LEU A 143 -11.46 5.87 -7.18
N CYS A 144 -12.62 5.78 -6.53
CA CYS A 144 -13.36 4.52 -6.37
C CYS A 144 -14.00 4.04 -7.69
N GLU A 145 -14.29 4.96 -8.61
CA GLU A 145 -14.88 4.65 -9.93
C GLU A 145 -13.85 4.20 -10.98
N ARG A 146 -12.54 4.32 -10.70
CA ARG A 146 -11.49 3.79 -11.59
C ARG A 146 -11.67 2.27 -11.79
N PRO A 147 -11.54 1.73 -13.01
CA PRO A 147 -11.86 0.33 -13.31
C PRO A 147 -11.20 -0.69 -12.37
N GLU A 148 -9.88 -0.55 -12.14
CA GLU A 148 -9.09 -1.42 -11.26
C GLU A 148 -9.56 -1.37 -9.79
N MET A 149 -9.95 -0.18 -9.33
CA MET A 149 -10.43 0.04 -7.96
C MET A 149 -11.87 -0.45 -7.79
N ALA A 150 -12.73 -0.14 -8.76
CA ALA A 150 -14.12 -0.61 -8.78
C ALA A 150 -14.18 -2.14 -8.76
N ARG A 151 -13.37 -2.80 -9.60
CA ARG A 151 -13.22 -4.26 -9.59
C ARG A 151 -12.79 -4.78 -8.23
N ALA A 152 -11.78 -4.16 -7.60
CA ALA A 152 -11.33 -4.56 -6.27
C ALA A 152 -12.44 -4.40 -5.22
N ILE A 153 -13.19 -3.30 -5.25
CA ILE A 153 -14.30 -3.01 -4.32
C ILE A 153 -15.41 -4.06 -4.44
N GLU A 154 -15.75 -4.45 -5.66
CA GLU A 154 -16.79 -5.42 -5.98
C GLU A 154 -16.40 -6.83 -5.56
N THR A 155 -15.18 -7.26 -5.91
CA THR A 155 -14.75 -8.66 -5.82
C THR A 155 -14.05 -9.03 -4.51
N LEU A 156 -13.63 -8.05 -3.71
CA LEU A 156 -12.90 -8.28 -2.47
C LEU A 156 -13.43 -7.41 -1.33
N THR A 157 -13.49 -7.99 -0.13
CA THR A 157 -13.62 -7.24 1.13
C THR A 157 -12.32 -7.44 1.91
N PRO A 158 -11.54 -6.37 2.16
CA PRO A 158 -10.32 -6.48 2.96
C PRO A 158 -10.56 -7.05 4.36
N GLU A 159 -9.82 -8.09 4.70
CA GLU A 159 -9.75 -8.66 6.05
C GLU A 159 -8.44 -8.27 6.75
N GLY A 160 -8.39 -8.37 8.08
CA GLY A 160 -7.18 -8.08 8.85
C GLY A 160 -6.76 -6.60 8.91
N VAL A 161 -7.57 -5.69 8.36
CA VAL A 161 -7.34 -4.25 8.42
C VAL A 161 -7.54 -3.71 9.85
N SER A 162 -6.71 -2.74 10.25
CA SER A 162 -6.89 -2.05 11.54
C SER A 162 -8.30 -1.46 11.68
N SER A 163 -8.83 -1.38 12.91
CA SER A 163 -10.21 -0.92 13.18
C SER A 163 -10.56 0.41 12.49
N ASN A 164 -9.65 1.38 12.46
CA ASN A 164 -9.85 2.66 11.78
C ASN A 164 -10.04 2.53 10.26
N LYS A 165 -9.33 1.59 9.63
CA LYS A 165 -9.44 1.31 8.19
C LYS A 165 -10.68 0.47 7.87
N HIS A 166 -11.13 -0.37 8.80
CA HIS A 166 -12.35 -1.16 8.62
C HIS A 166 -13.59 -0.27 8.37
N LEU A 167 -13.71 0.84 9.11
CA LEU A 167 -14.78 1.82 8.87
C LEU A 167 -14.67 2.46 7.48
N VAL A 168 -13.46 2.83 7.04
CA VAL A 168 -13.23 3.38 5.69
C VAL A 168 -13.67 2.38 4.62
N VAL A 169 -13.29 1.11 4.75
CA VAL A 169 -13.69 0.02 3.83
C VAL A 169 -15.21 -0.07 3.76
N LYS A 170 -15.91 -0.10 4.91
CA LYS A 170 -17.38 -0.17 4.96
C LYS A 170 -18.04 1.02 4.26
N LEU A 171 -17.55 2.25 4.51
CA LEU A 171 -18.09 3.46 3.89
C LEU A 171 -17.85 3.50 2.38
N VAL A 172 -16.69 3.05 1.91
CA VAL A 172 -16.38 2.95 0.47
C VAL A 172 -17.28 1.92 -0.21
N LYS A 173 -17.41 0.71 0.34
CA LYS A 173 -18.30 -0.33 -0.23
C LYS A 173 -19.76 0.12 -0.27
N GLY A 174 -20.22 0.84 0.76
CA GLY A 174 -21.57 1.42 0.83
C GLY A 174 -21.74 2.72 0.03
N LYS A 175 -20.71 3.22 -0.67
CA LYS A 175 -20.72 4.51 -1.41
C LYS A 175 -21.10 5.71 -0.53
N HIS A 176 -20.82 5.66 0.78
CA HIS A 176 -21.13 6.71 1.75
C HIS A 176 -20.03 7.79 1.80
N PHE A 177 -19.76 8.42 0.65
CA PHE A 177 -18.63 9.36 0.49
C PHE A 177 -18.78 10.64 1.32
N PHE A 178 -20.02 11.12 1.54
CA PHE A 178 -20.26 12.26 2.42
C PHE A 178 -19.84 11.96 3.86
N THR A 179 -20.31 10.84 4.42
CA THR A 179 -19.95 10.40 5.78
C THR A 179 -18.45 10.17 5.91
N LEU A 180 -17.83 9.55 4.91
CA LEU A 180 -16.38 9.37 4.84
C LEU A 180 -15.64 10.71 4.91
N THR A 181 -16.12 11.70 4.16
CA THR A 181 -15.55 13.05 4.13
C THR A 181 -15.65 13.72 5.50
N GLN A 182 -16.82 13.66 6.16
CA GLN A 182 -16.98 14.25 7.49
C GLN A 182 -16.09 13.57 8.54
N MET A 183 -15.90 12.26 8.45
CA MET A 183 -14.97 11.52 9.32
C MET A 183 -13.54 12.05 9.19
N TYR A 184 -13.03 12.21 7.96
CA TYR A 184 -11.69 12.76 7.73
C TYR A 184 -11.59 14.24 8.12
N ARG A 185 -12.67 15.00 7.93
CA ARG A 185 -12.76 16.40 8.34
C ARG A 185 -12.54 16.56 9.84
N LEU A 186 -13.25 15.77 10.65
CA LEU A 186 -13.12 15.76 12.11
C LEU A 186 -11.75 15.26 12.55
N LYS A 187 -11.26 14.17 11.94
CA LYS A 187 -9.96 13.57 12.28
C LYS A 187 -8.78 14.50 12.00
N ASN A 188 -8.80 15.20 10.88
CA ASN A 188 -7.67 15.98 10.39
C ASN A 188 -7.80 17.49 10.68
N GLY A 189 -8.95 17.95 11.19
CA GLY A 189 -9.21 19.36 11.49
C GLY A 189 -9.26 20.25 10.23
N ILE A 190 -9.87 19.76 9.16
CA ILE A 190 -9.95 20.43 7.84
C ILE A 190 -11.38 20.90 7.48
#